data_AF-A0A9W7M943-F1
#
_entry.id   AF-A0A9W7M943-F1
#
_cell.length_a   1.000
_cell.length_b   1.000
_cell.length_c   1.000
_cell.angle_alpha   90.00
_cell.angle_beta   90.00
_cell.angle_gamma   90.00
#
_symmetry.space_group_name_H-M   'P 1'
#
loop_
_entity.id
_entity.type
_entity.pdbx_description
1 polymer ?
#
loop_
_entity_poly.entity_id
_entity_poly.type
_entity_poly.pdbx_seq_one_letter_code
_entity_poly.pdbx_strand_id
1 'polypeptide(L)'
;MPSILALALAAVFSASSAISFYIWKKRQIDYDSKVKALQKSLNSALEKCAAERQGRIRAQQALRKAVVAQAQTKSENSDTTSYPMAPIGIVQSCFSTRNGTPRQPLLVPLARACLIFDSTRVPPASLEGLEEYSHCWIIYVFHLNTDLEKLWKHPSKSKFKAKVRVPRLKGGRRGVFATRSPHRPCPIGLTVAKVEAVQGNMLLLSGVDLVDGTPVLDIKPYLPYCDSIEGAVVPAWVTADSVLSVASVSFTDDFSSSLADSWKSAEKKSLYSSPDELKSLVKQVLSWDIRSVSQRNRPHNNLLKIGTVDASDNTSDLDNSQDGEAADSGELIYHLVLDGMDFSYEIDGNGNVIVKEVRHSSSISLRNEKRCNYLMWKDKPE
;
A
#
# COMPACT_ATOMS: atom_id res chain seq x y z
N MET A 1 -48.50 -74.93 -17.91
CA MET A 1 -47.05 -75.09 -17.71
C MET A 1 -46.19 -73.80 -17.81
N PRO A 2 -46.69 -72.54 -17.90
CA PRO A 2 -45.78 -71.38 -17.95
C PRO A 2 -45.35 -70.83 -16.57
N SER A 3 -45.98 -71.25 -15.46
CA SER A 3 -45.69 -70.67 -14.12
C SER A 3 -44.44 -71.22 -13.43
N ILE A 4 -44.09 -72.49 -13.65
CA ILE A 4 -42.94 -73.14 -12.98
C ILE A 4 -41.60 -72.64 -13.55
N LEU A 5 -41.55 -72.38 -14.86
CA LEU A 5 -40.36 -71.85 -15.53
C LEU A 5 -40.07 -70.38 -15.14
N ALA A 6 -41.13 -69.58 -14.95
CA ALA A 6 -41.03 -68.19 -14.51
C ALA A 6 -40.55 -68.07 -13.06
N LEU A 7 -41.01 -68.95 -12.16
CA LEU A 7 -40.54 -69.02 -10.77
C LEU A 7 -39.07 -69.46 -10.67
N ALA A 8 -38.63 -70.42 -11.50
CA ALA A 8 -37.24 -70.86 -11.53
C ALA A 8 -36.28 -69.77 -12.06
N LEU A 9 -36.67 -69.05 -13.12
CA LEU A 9 -35.89 -67.90 -13.64
C LEU A 9 -35.81 -66.77 -12.61
N ALA A 10 -36.93 -66.41 -11.95
CA ALA A 10 -36.94 -65.39 -10.90
C ALA A 10 -36.04 -65.73 -9.71
N ALA A 11 -35.97 -67.01 -9.30
CA ALA A 11 -35.10 -67.48 -8.22
C ALA A 11 -33.60 -67.42 -8.59
N VAL A 12 -33.24 -67.69 -9.85
CA VAL A 12 -31.84 -67.58 -10.33
C VAL A 12 -31.41 -66.11 -10.43
N PHE A 13 -32.30 -65.22 -10.90
CA PHE A 13 -32.03 -63.78 -10.91
C PHE A 13 -31.92 -63.17 -9.49
N SER A 14 -32.72 -63.65 -8.53
CA SER A 14 -32.63 -63.18 -7.13
C SER A 14 -31.36 -63.69 -6.44
N ALA A 15 -30.94 -64.94 -6.69
CA ALA A 15 -29.68 -65.46 -6.16
C ALA A 15 -28.45 -64.76 -6.76
N SER A 16 -28.45 -64.50 -8.07
CA SER A 16 -27.35 -63.80 -8.77
C SER A 16 -27.21 -62.34 -8.32
N SER A 17 -28.34 -61.64 -8.11
CA SER A 17 -28.36 -60.28 -7.57
C SER A 17 -27.91 -60.22 -6.11
N ALA A 18 -28.28 -61.21 -5.28
CA ALA A 18 -27.79 -61.32 -3.90
C ALA A 18 -26.28 -61.54 -3.82
N ILE A 19 -25.72 -62.42 -4.67
CA ILE A 19 -24.26 -62.65 -4.76
C ILE A 19 -23.53 -61.40 -5.25
N SER A 20 -24.07 -60.72 -6.27
CA SER A 20 -23.50 -59.47 -6.79
C SER A 20 -23.50 -58.35 -5.74
N PHE A 21 -24.59 -58.23 -4.96
CA PHE A 21 -24.70 -57.28 -3.85
C PHE A 21 -23.72 -57.62 -2.71
N TYR A 22 -23.54 -58.89 -2.39
CA TYR A 22 -22.55 -59.33 -1.41
C TYR A 22 -21.10 -59.00 -1.85
N ILE A 23 -20.76 -59.26 -3.11
CA ILE A 23 -19.45 -58.91 -3.68
C ILE A 23 -19.25 -57.39 -3.68
N TRP A 24 -20.28 -56.62 -4.05
CA TRP A 24 -20.24 -55.15 -4.02
C TRP A 24 -20.02 -54.62 -2.61
N LYS A 25 -20.78 -55.11 -1.62
CA LYS A 25 -20.63 -54.72 -0.21
C LYS A 25 -19.25 -55.09 0.36
N LYS A 26 -18.72 -56.26 0.01
CA LYS A 26 -17.35 -56.68 0.39
C LYS A 26 -16.29 -55.77 -0.23
N ARG A 27 -16.43 -55.41 -1.51
CA ARG A 27 -15.55 -54.45 -2.19
C ARG A 27 -15.65 -53.05 -1.58
N GLN A 28 -16.85 -52.60 -1.23
CA GLN A 28 -17.06 -51.31 -0.58
C GLN A 28 -16.31 -51.24 0.77
N ILE A 29 -16.43 -52.28 1.60
CA ILE A 29 -15.70 -52.37 2.88
C ILE A 29 -14.17 -52.36 2.64
N ASP A 30 -13.69 -53.10 1.62
CA ASP A 30 -12.27 -53.13 1.28
C ASP A 30 -11.76 -51.76 0.79
N TYR A 31 -12.53 -51.08 -0.06
CA TYR A 31 -12.21 -49.71 -0.50
C TYR A 31 -12.23 -48.71 0.65
N ASP A 32 -13.22 -48.75 1.54
CA ASP A 32 -13.28 -47.87 2.72
C ASP A 32 -12.08 -48.11 3.64
N SER A 33 -11.64 -49.36 3.78
CA SER A 33 -10.44 -49.69 4.56
C SER A 33 -9.17 -49.13 3.93
N LYS A 34 -9.04 -49.20 2.60
CA LYS A 34 -7.92 -48.62 1.83
C LYS A 34 -7.92 -47.10 1.89
N VAL A 35 -9.08 -46.46 1.77
CA VAL A 35 -9.22 -45.00 1.90
C VAL A 35 -8.78 -44.56 3.30
N LYS A 36 -9.22 -45.24 4.37
CA LYS A 36 -8.76 -44.94 5.73
C LYS A 36 -7.25 -45.14 5.90
N ALA A 37 -6.67 -46.19 5.34
CA ALA A 37 -5.24 -46.45 5.39
C ALA A 37 -4.44 -45.36 4.65
N LEU A 38 -4.91 -44.94 3.46
CA LEU A 38 -4.31 -43.86 2.68
C LEU A 38 -4.42 -42.52 3.38
N GLN A 39 -5.57 -42.20 3.99
CA GLN A 39 -5.76 -40.97 4.78
C GLN A 39 -4.77 -40.90 5.94
N LYS A 40 -4.57 -42.02 6.65
CA LYS A 40 -3.60 -42.12 7.75
C LYS A 40 -2.16 -41.95 7.25
N SER A 41 -1.83 -42.56 6.12
CA SER A 41 -0.52 -42.41 5.46
C SER A 41 -0.26 -40.96 5.03
N LEU A 42 -1.26 -40.31 4.43
CA LEU A 42 -1.19 -38.91 4.02
C LEU A 42 -0.97 -37.97 5.20
N ASN A 43 -1.74 -38.13 6.30
CA ASN A 43 -1.58 -37.32 7.50
C ASN A 43 -0.17 -37.49 8.10
N SER A 44 0.34 -38.73 8.19
CA SER A 44 1.70 -38.98 8.65
C SER A 44 2.76 -38.34 7.74
N ALA A 45 2.55 -38.38 6.41
CA ALA A 45 3.45 -37.73 5.46
C ALA A 45 3.42 -36.19 5.61
N LEU A 46 2.23 -35.60 5.81
CA LEU A 46 2.08 -34.16 6.04
C LEU A 46 2.76 -33.72 7.35
N GLU A 47 2.63 -34.48 8.43
CA GLU A 47 3.31 -34.23 9.70
C GLU A 47 4.84 -34.31 9.55
N LYS A 48 5.35 -35.33 8.85
CA LYS A 48 6.79 -35.46 8.55
C LYS A 48 7.30 -34.27 7.74
N CYS A 49 6.56 -33.86 6.70
CA CYS A 49 6.88 -32.67 5.90
C CYS A 49 6.86 -31.38 6.75
N ALA A 50 5.89 -31.23 7.66
CA ALA A 50 5.82 -30.09 8.57
C ALA A 50 6.99 -30.07 9.55
N ALA A 51 7.34 -31.21 10.14
CA ALA A 51 8.49 -31.37 11.02
C ALA A 51 9.80 -31.09 10.29
N GLU A 52 9.97 -31.59 9.05
CA GLU A 52 11.13 -31.31 8.22
C GLU A 52 11.23 -29.82 7.89
N ARG A 53 10.12 -29.17 7.52
CA ARG A 53 10.06 -27.73 7.28
C ARG A 53 10.47 -26.95 8.53
N GLN A 54 9.99 -27.34 9.70
CA GLN A 54 10.34 -26.71 10.96
C GLN A 54 11.81 -26.92 11.33
N GLY A 55 12.36 -28.10 11.07
CA GLY A 55 13.79 -28.42 11.20
C GLY A 55 14.66 -27.54 10.28
N ARG A 56 14.29 -27.43 9.00
CA ARG A 56 14.97 -26.56 8.02
C ARG A 56 14.93 -25.08 8.45
N ILE A 57 13.78 -24.61 8.96
CA ILE A 57 13.64 -23.24 9.46
C ILE A 57 14.57 -23.01 10.67
N ARG A 58 14.60 -23.92 11.65
CA ARG A 58 15.48 -23.84 12.82
C ARG A 58 16.95 -23.87 12.41
N ALA A 59 17.34 -24.78 11.52
CA ALA A 59 18.71 -24.88 11.00
C ALA A 59 19.13 -23.60 10.27
N GLN A 60 18.24 -23.04 9.43
CA GLN A 60 18.50 -21.77 8.74
C GLN A 60 18.61 -20.59 9.72
N GLN A 61 17.82 -20.57 10.79
CA GLN A 61 17.92 -19.57 11.86
C GLN A 61 19.23 -19.71 12.64
N ALA A 62 19.64 -20.94 12.98
CA ALA A 62 20.91 -21.21 13.66
C ALA A 62 22.12 -20.82 12.79
N LEU A 63 22.11 -21.18 11.51
CA LEU A 63 23.15 -20.78 10.55
C LEU A 63 23.22 -19.26 10.43
N ARG A 64 22.09 -18.55 10.32
CA ARG A 64 22.07 -17.08 10.33
C ARG A 64 22.65 -16.50 11.61
N LYS A 65 22.31 -17.07 12.77
CA LYS A 65 22.86 -16.62 14.06
C LYS A 65 24.37 -16.82 14.12
N ALA A 66 24.88 -17.95 13.62
CA ALA A 66 26.31 -18.24 13.55
C ALA A 66 27.05 -17.32 12.56
N VAL A 67 26.48 -17.07 11.37
CA VAL A 67 27.05 -16.14 10.37
C VAL A 67 27.06 -14.71 10.90
N VAL A 68 26.01 -14.26 11.58
CA VAL A 68 25.96 -12.94 12.22
C VAL A 68 26.98 -12.85 13.35
N ALA A 69 27.12 -13.88 14.19
CA ALA A 69 28.12 -13.90 15.26
C ALA A 69 29.56 -13.87 14.70
N GLN A 70 29.83 -14.62 13.62
CA GLN A 70 31.12 -14.59 12.92
C GLN A 70 31.39 -13.27 12.19
N ALA A 71 30.36 -12.62 11.65
CA ALA A 71 30.49 -11.30 11.04
C ALA A 71 30.74 -10.21 12.08
N GLN A 72 30.12 -10.33 13.26
CA GLN A 72 30.32 -9.41 14.39
C GLN A 72 31.74 -9.52 14.96
N THR A 73 32.26 -10.72 15.19
CA THR A 73 33.65 -10.90 15.70
C THR A 73 34.73 -10.47 14.70
N LYS A 74 34.43 -10.47 13.39
CA LYS A 74 35.36 -10.00 12.34
C LYS A 74 35.28 -8.49 12.09
N SER A 75 34.26 -7.81 12.61
CA SER A 75 33.94 -6.39 12.39
C SER A 75 34.20 -5.51 13.62
N GLU A 76 34.87 -6.01 14.65
CA GLU A 76 35.25 -5.20 15.82
C GLU A 76 36.47 -4.29 15.56
N ASN A 77 37.11 -4.39 14.39
CA ASN A 77 38.29 -3.59 14.01
C ASN A 77 38.07 -2.68 12.79
N SER A 78 36.83 -2.46 12.35
CA SER A 78 36.51 -1.38 11.42
C SER A 78 35.51 -0.46 12.10
N ASP A 79 35.93 0.73 12.50
CA ASP A 79 35.02 1.82 12.81
C ASP A 79 34.08 1.99 11.60
N THR A 80 32.87 1.44 11.70
CA THR A 80 31.84 1.64 10.68
C THR A 80 31.48 3.12 10.70
N THR A 81 32.15 3.89 9.85
CA THR A 81 31.90 5.32 9.68
C THR A 81 30.44 5.48 9.24
N SER A 82 29.59 5.93 10.16
CA SER A 82 28.23 6.36 9.83
C SER A 82 28.30 7.75 9.20
N TYR A 83 27.57 7.96 8.10
CA TYR A 83 27.47 9.26 7.45
C TYR A 83 26.19 9.96 7.93
N PRO A 84 26.28 10.93 8.86
CA PRO A 84 25.09 11.63 9.33
C PRO A 84 24.54 12.51 8.20
N MET A 85 23.29 12.29 7.83
CA MET A 85 22.57 13.12 6.86
C MET A 85 21.57 13.99 7.63
N ALA A 86 21.74 15.31 7.57
CA ALA A 86 20.82 16.27 8.16
C ALA A 86 19.84 16.79 7.09
N PRO A 87 18.53 16.86 7.36
CA PRO A 87 17.58 17.40 6.38
C PRO A 87 17.85 18.86 6.05
N ILE A 88 17.91 19.19 4.76
CA ILE A 88 18.11 20.56 4.25
C ILE A 88 16.82 21.38 4.16
N GLY A 89 15.67 20.72 4.24
CA GLY A 89 14.36 21.35 4.17
C GLY A 89 13.23 20.40 4.54
N ILE A 90 12.02 20.96 4.68
CA ILE A 90 10.80 20.23 5.01
C ILE A 90 9.74 20.52 3.95
N VAL A 91 9.02 19.48 3.54
CA VAL A 91 7.93 19.56 2.58
C VAL A 91 6.63 19.92 3.28
N GLN A 92 5.92 20.92 2.75
CA GLN A 92 4.50 21.16 3.01
C GLN A 92 3.69 20.66 1.81
N SER A 93 2.95 19.57 1.98
CA SER A 93 2.30 18.84 0.87
C SER A 93 0.79 18.96 0.91
N CYS A 94 0.13 18.81 -0.24
CA CYS A 94 -1.32 18.60 -0.25
C CYS A 94 -1.74 17.28 0.43
N PHE A 95 -0.83 16.31 0.64
CA PHE A 95 -1.13 15.06 1.32
C PHE A 95 -0.77 15.11 2.81
N SER A 96 -1.76 15.15 3.70
CA SER A 96 -1.53 15.15 5.15
C SER A 96 -1.22 13.77 5.72
N THR A 97 -1.62 12.70 5.03
CA THR A 97 -1.39 11.33 5.46
C THR A 97 -0.81 10.48 4.32
N ARG A 98 -0.25 9.32 4.68
CA ARG A 98 0.23 8.34 3.69
C ARG A 98 -0.90 7.79 2.80
N ASN A 99 -2.13 7.77 3.31
CA ASN A 99 -3.28 7.32 2.54
C ASN A 99 -3.65 8.39 1.51
N GLY A 100 -3.88 7.97 0.27
CA GLY A 100 -4.11 8.92 -0.83
C GLY A 100 -2.85 9.52 -1.47
N THR A 101 -1.70 9.47 -0.80
CA THR A 101 -0.43 9.85 -1.43
C THR A 101 -0.11 8.88 -2.59
N PRO A 102 0.24 9.38 -3.79
CA PRO A 102 0.60 8.55 -4.93
C PRO A 102 1.69 7.54 -4.59
N ARG A 103 1.62 6.36 -5.20
CA ARG A 103 2.63 5.30 -4.95
C ARG A 103 3.94 5.56 -5.66
N GLN A 104 3.94 6.42 -6.67
CA GLN A 104 5.05 6.78 -7.54
C GLN A 104 4.85 8.23 -7.98
N PRO A 105 5.93 8.96 -8.34
CA PRO A 105 5.83 10.34 -8.82
C PRO A 105 5.07 10.45 -10.14
N LEU A 106 4.57 11.65 -10.42
CA LEU A 106 3.90 12.05 -11.67
C LEU A 106 2.58 11.31 -12.01
N LEU A 107 2.16 10.32 -11.19
CA LEU A 107 0.84 9.66 -11.37
C LEU A 107 -0.34 10.62 -11.15
N VAL A 108 -0.13 11.65 -10.34
CA VAL A 108 -1.08 12.73 -10.08
C VAL A 108 -0.34 14.04 -10.37
N PRO A 109 -0.32 14.51 -11.63
CA PRO A 109 0.40 15.73 -12.01
C PRO A 109 0.01 16.97 -11.21
N LEU A 110 -1.25 17.08 -10.80
CA LEU A 110 -1.72 18.23 -10.01
C LEU A 110 -1.29 18.19 -8.54
N ALA A 111 -0.71 17.10 -8.05
CA ALA A 111 -0.29 17.00 -6.66
C ALA A 111 0.83 18.01 -6.37
N ARG A 112 0.50 19.06 -5.59
CA ARG A 112 1.44 20.12 -5.23
C ARG A 112 2.06 19.94 -3.86
N ALA A 113 3.30 20.40 -3.74
CA ALA A 113 3.95 20.63 -2.45
C ALA A 113 4.89 21.82 -2.52
N CYS A 114 5.16 22.41 -1.36
CA CYS A 114 6.11 23.49 -1.16
C CYS A 114 7.27 22.94 -0.34
N LEU A 115 8.47 22.92 -0.90
CA LEU A 115 9.69 22.59 -0.16
C LEU A 115 10.25 23.87 0.44
N ILE A 116 10.37 23.90 1.77
CA ILE A 116 10.94 25.02 2.52
C ILE A 116 12.33 24.61 2.99
N PHE A 117 13.36 25.30 2.51
CA PHE A 117 14.73 25.06 2.88
C PHE A 117 15.06 25.74 4.22
N ASP A 118 15.88 25.08 5.03
CA ASP A 118 16.43 25.64 6.25
C ASP A 118 17.55 26.62 5.89
N SER A 119 17.24 27.92 5.93
CA SER A 119 18.17 29.00 5.58
C SER A 119 19.47 29.01 6.40
N THR A 120 19.51 28.36 7.57
CA THR A 120 20.74 28.24 8.38
C THR A 120 21.73 27.24 7.78
N ARG A 121 21.24 26.33 6.93
CA ARG A 121 22.04 25.27 6.29
C ARG A 121 22.15 25.46 4.78
N VAL A 122 21.11 25.99 4.15
CA VAL A 122 21.04 26.23 2.70
C VAL A 122 20.78 27.71 2.46
N PRO A 123 21.82 28.50 2.12
CA PRO A 123 21.64 29.88 1.69
C PRO A 123 20.71 29.95 0.47
N PRO A 124 19.77 30.90 0.38
CA PRO A 124 18.84 31.03 -0.76
C PRO A 124 19.51 31.05 -2.14
N ALA A 125 20.71 31.64 -2.25
CA ALA A 125 21.52 31.65 -3.47
C ALA A 125 21.84 30.24 -4.02
N SER A 126 21.76 29.20 -3.18
CA SER A 126 21.95 27.81 -3.62
C SER A 126 20.84 27.30 -4.56
N LEU A 127 19.73 28.04 -4.69
CA LEU A 127 18.61 27.71 -5.55
C LEU A 127 18.62 28.49 -6.88
N GLU A 128 19.56 29.42 -7.07
CA GLU A 128 19.67 30.21 -8.30
C GLU A 128 19.87 29.30 -9.53
N GLY A 129 19.11 29.55 -10.60
CA GLY A 129 19.14 28.77 -11.83
C GLY A 129 18.30 27.48 -11.77
N LEU A 130 17.73 27.11 -10.62
CA LEU A 130 16.85 25.94 -10.53
C LEU A 130 15.55 26.15 -11.31
N GLU A 131 15.09 27.40 -11.43
CA GLU A 131 13.93 27.81 -12.22
C GLU A 131 14.10 27.58 -13.74
N GLU A 132 15.33 27.42 -14.23
CA GLU A 132 15.60 27.09 -15.64
C GLU A 132 15.28 25.62 -15.96
N TYR A 133 15.16 24.77 -14.93
CA TYR A 133 14.84 23.35 -15.07
C TYR A 133 13.34 23.13 -14.89
N SER A 134 12.74 22.37 -15.81
CA SER A 134 11.34 21.97 -15.66
C SER A 134 11.12 20.95 -14.53
N HIS A 135 12.12 20.14 -14.20
CA HIS A 135 12.00 19.06 -13.22
C HIS A 135 13.27 18.92 -12.38
N CYS A 136 13.09 18.39 -11.17
CA CYS A 136 14.18 18.06 -10.25
C CYS A 136 13.98 16.70 -9.60
N TRP A 137 15.10 16.04 -9.28
CA TRP A 137 15.15 14.95 -8.31
C TRP A 137 15.14 15.49 -6.89
N ILE A 138 14.36 14.85 -6.02
CA ILE A 138 14.33 15.12 -4.59
C ILE A 138 14.64 13.82 -3.85
N ILE A 139 15.65 13.89 -2.98
CA ILE A 139 16.07 12.80 -2.11
C ILE A 139 15.53 13.10 -0.71
N TYR A 140 14.73 12.20 -0.16
CA TYR A 140 13.98 12.47 1.08
C TYR A 140 13.94 11.27 2.03
N VAL A 141 13.42 11.48 3.24
CA VAL A 141 13.30 10.43 4.26
C VAL A 141 11.84 9.96 4.38
N PHE A 142 11.62 8.63 4.35
CA PHE A 142 10.33 7.99 4.63
C PHE A 142 9.96 8.03 6.13
N HIS A 143 9.80 9.24 6.65
CA HIS A 143 9.64 9.52 8.09
C HIS A 143 8.38 8.92 8.74
N LEU A 144 7.33 8.62 7.98
CA LEU A 144 6.10 8.00 8.49
C LEU A 144 6.00 6.48 8.23
N ASN A 145 7.00 5.86 7.62
CA ASN A 145 6.95 4.44 7.24
C ASN A 145 7.90 3.56 8.04
N THR A 146 8.76 4.15 8.85
CA THR A 146 9.75 3.40 9.60
C THR A 146 9.96 4.06 10.96
N ASP A 147 10.28 3.24 11.94
CA ASP A 147 10.79 3.72 13.23
C ASP A 147 12.24 4.15 13.03
N LEU A 148 12.41 5.44 12.67
CA LEU A 148 13.72 6.03 12.37
C LEU A 148 14.67 5.90 13.56
N GLU A 149 14.14 6.00 14.78
CA GLU A 149 14.93 5.90 16.00
C GLU A 149 15.50 4.49 16.14
N LYS A 150 14.67 3.45 16.03
CA LYS A 150 15.11 2.07 16.07
C LYS A 150 16.05 1.72 14.92
N LEU A 151 15.80 2.26 13.73
CA LEU A 151 16.57 1.93 12.54
C LEU A 151 17.96 2.59 12.54
N TRP A 152 18.06 3.86 12.95
CA TRP A 152 19.31 4.63 12.88
C TRP A 152 20.09 4.67 14.18
N LYS A 153 19.45 4.74 15.36
CA LYS A 153 20.18 4.73 16.64
C LYS A 153 20.61 3.33 17.05
N HIS A 154 19.85 2.30 16.65
CA HIS A 154 20.10 0.91 17.06
C HIS A 154 20.01 -0.10 15.90
N PRO A 155 20.82 0.07 14.83
CA PRO A 155 20.74 -0.77 13.63
C PRO A 155 20.96 -2.27 13.94
N SER A 156 21.84 -2.60 14.90
CA SER A 156 22.11 -3.99 15.33
C SER A 156 20.91 -4.66 16.02
N LYS A 157 19.98 -3.88 16.58
CA LYS A 157 18.73 -4.36 17.20
C LYS A 157 17.54 -4.34 16.23
N SER A 158 17.69 -3.70 15.07
CA SER A 158 16.65 -3.65 14.04
C SER A 158 16.65 -4.95 13.22
N LYS A 159 15.62 -5.79 13.39
CA LYS A 159 15.41 -6.96 12.53
C LYS A 159 14.87 -6.50 11.17
N PHE A 160 15.77 -6.18 10.25
CA PHE A 160 15.40 -5.81 8.88
C PHE A 160 14.74 -6.97 8.13
N LYS A 161 13.53 -6.73 7.60
CA LYS A 161 12.80 -7.70 6.77
C LYS A 161 13.31 -7.64 5.33
N ALA A 162 14.06 -8.66 4.90
CA ALA A 162 14.65 -8.71 3.56
C ALA A 162 13.64 -8.74 2.38
N LYS A 163 12.38 -9.14 2.64
CA LYS A 163 11.33 -9.22 1.63
C LYS A 163 10.08 -8.46 2.05
N VAL A 164 9.41 -7.84 1.08
CA VAL A 164 8.15 -7.10 1.22
C VAL A 164 7.05 -7.73 0.38
N ARG A 165 5.79 -7.56 0.81
CA ARG A 165 4.62 -7.96 0.02
C ARG A 165 4.40 -6.89 -1.06
N VAL A 166 4.37 -7.31 -2.32
CA VAL A 166 4.15 -6.40 -3.44
C VAL A 166 2.65 -6.40 -3.77
N PRO A 167 1.97 -5.24 -3.79
CA PRO A 167 0.54 -5.18 -4.09
C PRO A 167 0.17 -5.85 -5.43
N ARG A 168 0.99 -5.68 -6.47
CA ARG A 168 0.79 -6.25 -7.81
C ARG A 168 0.92 -7.78 -7.88
N LEU A 169 1.49 -8.43 -6.86
CA LEU A 169 1.74 -9.87 -6.85
C LEU A 169 0.69 -10.70 -6.10
N LYS A 170 -0.49 -10.14 -5.77
CA LYS A 170 -1.61 -10.85 -5.13
C LYS A 170 -1.19 -11.74 -3.93
N GLY A 171 -0.29 -11.24 -3.08
CA GLY A 171 0.26 -12.01 -1.94
C GLY A 171 1.73 -12.41 -2.09
N GLY A 172 2.28 -12.35 -3.29
CA GLY A 172 3.69 -12.60 -3.54
C GLY A 172 4.62 -11.58 -2.87
N ARG A 173 5.80 -12.06 -2.48
CA ARG A 173 6.87 -11.26 -1.88
C ARG A 173 8.04 -11.07 -2.84
N ARG A 174 8.73 -9.94 -2.72
CA ARG A 174 10.00 -9.64 -3.43
C ARG A 174 11.04 -9.11 -2.45
N GLY A 175 12.31 -9.29 -2.77
CA GLY A 175 13.39 -8.66 -2.02
C GLY A 175 13.22 -7.15 -2.01
N VAL A 176 13.52 -6.47 -0.90
CA VAL A 176 13.31 -5.02 -0.76
C VAL A 176 13.97 -4.24 -1.89
N PHE A 177 15.20 -4.60 -2.27
CA PHE A 177 15.96 -3.93 -3.34
C PHE A 177 15.44 -4.20 -4.76
N ALA A 178 14.54 -5.17 -4.93
CA ALA A 178 13.81 -5.37 -6.19
C ALA A 178 12.51 -4.54 -6.23
N THR A 179 12.31 -3.62 -5.28
CA THR A 179 11.09 -2.81 -5.14
C THR A 179 11.45 -1.36 -4.75
N ARG A 180 10.45 -0.47 -4.83
CA ARG A 180 10.51 0.90 -4.29
C ARG A 180 9.78 1.02 -2.93
N SER A 181 9.78 -0.05 -2.12
CA SER A 181 9.12 -0.02 -0.81
C SER A 181 9.82 0.98 0.13
N PRO A 182 9.08 1.69 1.01
CA PRO A 182 9.71 2.57 2.01
C PRO A 182 10.39 1.81 3.16
N HIS A 183 10.09 0.52 3.35
CA HIS A 183 10.68 -0.31 4.41
C HIS A 183 12.06 -0.84 3.99
N ARG A 184 13.08 0.02 4.06
CA ARG A 184 14.46 -0.24 3.61
C ARG A 184 15.48 0.01 4.74
N PRO A 185 16.72 -0.49 4.64
CA PRO A 185 17.75 -0.25 5.66
C PRO A 185 18.10 1.24 5.78
N CYS A 186 18.21 1.94 4.64
CA CYS A 186 18.22 3.39 4.56
C CYS A 186 16.86 3.82 4.00
N PRO A 187 15.98 4.44 4.79
CA PRO A 187 14.62 4.79 4.39
C PRO A 187 14.63 6.07 3.53
N ILE A 188 15.47 6.07 2.50
CA ILE A 188 15.63 7.16 1.55
C ILE A 188 14.69 6.93 0.37
N GLY A 189 13.85 7.92 0.12
CA GLY A 189 13.01 8.04 -1.06
C GLY A 189 13.70 8.85 -2.14
N LEU A 190 13.27 8.62 -3.38
CA LEU A 190 13.68 9.35 -4.57
C LEU A 190 12.42 9.67 -5.35
N THR A 191 12.20 10.94 -5.63
CA THR A 191 11.06 11.40 -6.43
C THR A 191 11.51 12.40 -7.48
N VAL A 192 10.87 12.36 -8.65
CA VAL A 192 10.99 13.40 -9.67
C VAL A 192 9.74 14.27 -9.56
N ALA A 193 9.93 15.57 -9.48
CA ALA A 193 8.85 16.54 -9.39
C ALA A 193 9.07 17.64 -10.43
N LYS A 194 7.97 18.23 -10.89
CA LYS A 194 8.03 19.43 -11.74
C LYS A 194 8.29 20.64 -10.85
N VAL A 195 9.23 21.50 -11.27
CA VAL A 195 9.50 22.79 -10.64
C VAL A 195 8.49 23.79 -11.20
N GLU A 196 7.64 24.34 -10.34
CA GLU A 196 6.66 25.35 -10.74
C GLU A 196 7.18 26.77 -10.48
N ALA A 197 7.86 26.99 -9.36
CA ALA A 197 8.44 28.28 -9.02
C ALA A 197 9.52 28.19 -7.92
N VAL A 198 10.49 29.09 -7.98
CA VAL A 198 11.53 29.31 -6.96
C VAL A 198 11.34 30.70 -6.35
N GLN A 199 11.31 30.80 -5.02
CA GLN A 199 11.17 32.07 -4.31
C GLN A 199 11.89 32.04 -2.96
N GLY A 200 12.94 32.85 -2.82
CA GLY A 200 13.73 32.91 -1.59
C GLY A 200 14.29 31.54 -1.23
N ASN A 201 13.91 31.00 -0.07
CA ASN A 201 14.27 29.66 0.39
C ASN A 201 13.16 28.62 0.15
N MET A 202 12.29 28.84 -0.83
CA MET A 202 11.10 28.02 -1.07
C MET A 202 11.03 27.58 -2.53
N LEU A 203 10.53 26.36 -2.74
CA LEU A 203 10.34 25.75 -4.05
C LEU A 203 8.93 25.18 -4.15
N LEU A 204 8.14 25.69 -5.09
CA LEU A 204 6.84 25.13 -5.43
C LEU A 204 7.02 23.99 -6.43
N LEU A 205 6.43 22.84 -6.11
CA LEU A 205 6.57 21.60 -6.85
C LEU A 205 5.20 21.04 -7.22
N SER A 206 5.13 20.34 -8.35
CA SER A 206 3.96 19.54 -8.74
C SER A 206 4.33 18.13 -9.20
N GLY A 207 3.33 17.25 -9.31
CA GLY A 207 3.53 15.83 -9.60
C GLY A 207 4.18 15.02 -8.47
N VAL A 208 4.12 15.52 -7.23
CA VAL A 208 4.84 14.93 -6.09
C VAL A 208 4.14 13.69 -5.52
N ASP A 209 4.91 12.81 -4.89
CA ASP A 209 4.46 11.66 -4.09
C ASP A 209 4.92 11.76 -2.62
N LEU A 210 4.94 12.98 -2.09
CA LEU A 210 5.49 13.33 -0.78
C LEU A 210 4.38 13.65 0.23
N VAL A 211 4.49 13.12 1.45
CA VAL A 211 3.57 13.47 2.55
C VAL A 211 4.01 14.77 3.23
N ASP A 212 3.07 15.52 3.78
CA ASP A 212 3.32 16.72 4.60
C ASP A 212 4.30 16.41 5.74
N GLY A 213 5.26 17.30 5.95
CA GLY A 213 6.34 17.13 6.92
C GLY A 213 7.52 16.28 6.45
N THR A 214 7.54 15.82 5.19
CA THR A 214 8.64 15.00 4.66
C THR A 214 9.98 15.75 4.73
N PRO A 215 11.00 15.21 5.43
CA PRO A 215 12.34 15.79 5.43
C PRO A 215 13.08 15.49 4.13
N VAL A 216 13.65 16.54 3.52
CA VAL A 216 14.46 16.46 2.30
C VAL A 216 15.93 16.46 2.67
N LEU A 217 16.70 15.57 2.07
CA LEU A 217 18.14 15.45 2.21
C LEU A 217 18.89 16.18 1.11
N ASP A 218 18.36 16.18 -0.12
CA ASP A 218 19.04 16.76 -1.28
C ASP A 218 18.07 17.03 -2.43
N ILE A 219 18.46 17.93 -3.34
CA ILE A 219 17.77 18.23 -4.60
C ILE A 219 18.78 18.31 -5.74
N LYS A 220 18.41 17.79 -6.92
CA LYS A 220 19.26 17.86 -8.13
C LYS A 220 18.41 18.17 -9.35
N PRO A 221 18.91 18.92 -10.34
CA PRO A 221 18.20 19.10 -11.60
C PRO A 221 18.00 17.74 -12.28
N TYR A 222 16.85 17.56 -12.93
CA TYR A 222 16.60 16.39 -13.78
C TYR A 222 17.22 16.62 -15.15
N LEU A 223 18.04 15.68 -15.61
CA LEU A 223 18.82 15.79 -16.84
C LEU A 223 18.42 14.66 -17.81
N PRO A 224 17.54 14.92 -18.80
CA PRO A 224 17.03 13.86 -19.68
C PRO A 224 18.11 13.01 -20.34
N TYR A 225 19.25 13.62 -20.71
CA TYR A 225 20.33 12.92 -21.43
C TYR A 225 21.04 11.83 -20.59
N CYS A 226 20.98 11.89 -19.25
CA CYS A 226 21.62 10.89 -18.39
C CYS A 226 20.67 10.22 -17.38
N ASP A 227 19.52 10.83 -17.09
CA ASP A 227 18.52 10.28 -16.18
C ASP A 227 17.47 9.43 -16.91
N SER A 228 17.29 9.64 -18.22
CA SER A 228 16.40 8.83 -19.06
C SER A 228 17.20 7.73 -19.77
N ILE A 229 16.82 6.47 -19.54
CA ILE A 229 17.42 5.31 -20.19
C ILE A 229 16.37 4.71 -21.13
N GLU A 230 16.51 5.00 -22.42
CA GLU A 230 15.66 4.42 -23.46
C GLU A 230 15.86 2.89 -23.52
N GLY A 231 14.76 2.13 -23.64
CA GLY A 231 14.81 0.66 -23.71
C GLY A 231 15.05 -0.06 -22.38
N ALA A 232 14.99 0.63 -21.24
CA ALA A 232 15.10 0.00 -19.93
C ALA A 232 14.05 -1.11 -19.73
N VAL A 233 14.50 -2.30 -19.31
CA VAL A 233 13.63 -3.47 -19.10
C VAL A 233 13.20 -3.59 -17.64
N VAL A 234 11.94 -3.97 -17.43
CA VAL A 234 11.40 -4.25 -16.10
C VAL A 234 10.74 -5.64 -16.05
N PRO A 235 10.64 -6.28 -14.87
CA PRO A 235 9.92 -7.55 -14.74
C PRO A 235 8.44 -7.44 -15.13
N ALA A 236 7.86 -8.50 -15.71
CA ALA A 236 6.46 -8.51 -16.17
C ALA A 236 5.42 -8.14 -15.10
N TRP A 237 5.68 -8.40 -13.82
CA TRP A 237 4.76 -8.03 -12.73
C TRP A 237 4.77 -6.52 -12.41
N VAL A 238 5.77 -5.78 -12.91
CA VAL A 238 5.79 -4.32 -12.86
C VAL A 238 4.93 -3.75 -13.99
N THR A 239 4.94 -4.35 -15.17
CA THR A 239 4.18 -3.88 -16.34
C THR A 239 2.73 -4.37 -16.37
N ALA A 240 2.37 -5.38 -15.57
CA ALA A 240 1.00 -5.85 -15.48
C ALA A 240 0.03 -4.68 -15.20
N ASP A 241 -0.99 -4.57 -16.07
CA ASP A 241 -1.92 -3.44 -16.19
C ASP A 241 -2.47 -2.96 -14.84
N SER A 242 -2.80 -1.68 -14.80
CA SER A 242 -3.26 -0.85 -13.69
C SER A 242 -4.31 -1.51 -12.78
N VAL A 243 -3.89 -2.46 -11.94
CA VAL A 243 -4.73 -3.17 -10.94
C VAL A 243 -5.38 -2.21 -9.92
N LEU A 244 -5.08 -0.92 -10.02
CA LEU A 244 -5.54 0.14 -9.12
C LEU A 244 -6.27 1.27 -9.85
N SER A 245 -6.43 1.27 -11.18
CA SER A 245 -7.28 2.32 -11.79
C SER A 245 -8.75 2.04 -11.49
N VAL A 246 -9.50 3.06 -11.08
CA VAL A 246 -10.96 2.95 -10.93
C VAL A 246 -11.66 3.15 -12.28
N ALA A 247 -12.93 2.76 -12.38
CA ALA A 247 -13.69 2.85 -13.63
C ALA A 247 -14.02 4.30 -14.02
N SER A 248 -14.45 5.11 -13.06
CA SER A 248 -14.71 6.54 -13.22
C SER A 248 -14.73 7.25 -11.87
N VAL A 249 -14.64 8.58 -11.91
CA VAL A 249 -14.83 9.44 -10.74
C VAL A 249 -15.88 10.50 -11.08
N SER A 250 -16.97 10.52 -10.33
CA SER A 250 -18.06 11.50 -10.43
C SER A 250 -18.25 12.24 -9.11
N PHE A 251 -18.93 13.38 -9.18
CA PHE A 251 -19.23 14.25 -8.05
C PHE A 251 -20.74 14.43 -7.99
N THR A 252 -21.32 14.41 -6.79
CA THR A 252 -22.74 14.72 -6.58
C THR A 252 -23.02 16.21 -6.81
N ASP A 253 -24.29 16.56 -6.95
CA ASP A 253 -24.71 17.96 -7.06
C ASP A 253 -24.39 18.73 -5.75
N ASP A 254 -24.58 18.09 -4.60
CA ASP A 254 -24.29 18.63 -3.27
C ASP A 254 -22.79 18.90 -3.03
N PHE A 255 -21.91 18.19 -3.76
CA PHE A 255 -20.47 18.37 -3.66
C PHE A 255 -20.05 19.80 -4.03
N SER A 256 -20.67 20.39 -5.06
CA SER A 256 -20.28 21.72 -5.55
C SER A 256 -20.59 22.80 -4.51
N SER A 257 -21.74 22.68 -3.83
CA SER A 257 -22.14 23.59 -2.74
C SER A 257 -21.23 23.45 -1.52
N SER A 258 -20.96 22.22 -1.08
CA SER A 258 -20.07 21.98 0.07
C SER A 258 -18.62 22.41 -0.18
N LEU A 259 -18.14 22.28 -1.42
CA LEU A 259 -16.82 22.78 -1.83
C LEU A 259 -16.75 24.30 -1.82
N ALA A 260 -17.76 24.98 -2.35
CA ALA A 260 -17.82 26.44 -2.32
C ALA A 260 -17.79 26.99 -0.88
N ASP A 261 -18.50 26.35 0.05
CA ASP A 261 -18.52 26.75 1.45
C ASP A 261 -17.18 26.48 2.16
N SER A 262 -16.59 25.30 1.94
CA SER A 262 -15.28 24.96 2.50
C SER A 262 -14.15 25.81 1.90
N TRP A 263 -14.27 26.24 0.65
CA TRP A 263 -13.27 27.05 -0.04
C TRP A 263 -13.09 28.43 0.60
N LYS A 264 -14.18 29.06 1.08
CA LYS A 264 -14.16 30.41 1.71
C LYS A 264 -13.10 30.54 2.81
N SER A 265 -12.87 29.47 3.57
CA SER A 265 -11.89 29.45 4.67
C SER A 265 -10.53 28.87 4.25
N ALA A 266 -10.50 28.02 3.22
CA ALA A 266 -9.30 27.34 2.78
C ALA A 266 -8.47 28.11 1.75
N GLU A 267 -9.07 29.00 0.96
CA GLU A 267 -8.40 29.73 -0.14
C GLU A 267 -7.06 30.35 0.28
N LYS A 268 -7.02 31.00 1.44
CA LYS A 268 -5.81 31.65 1.99
C LYS A 268 -4.69 30.68 2.40
N LYS A 269 -5.00 29.39 2.51
CA LYS A 269 -4.08 28.34 2.96
C LYS A 269 -3.82 27.28 1.88
N SER A 270 -4.57 27.33 0.78
CA SER A 270 -4.55 26.31 -0.26
C SER A 270 -3.34 26.48 -1.18
N LEU A 271 -2.80 25.37 -1.67
CA LEU A 271 -1.80 25.35 -2.74
C LEU A 271 -2.41 25.52 -4.15
N TYR A 272 -3.74 25.67 -4.23
CA TYR A 272 -4.49 25.73 -5.48
C TYR A 272 -5.13 27.10 -5.69
N SER A 273 -5.29 27.49 -6.95
CA SER A 273 -5.79 28.81 -7.34
C SER A 273 -7.31 28.93 -7.27
N SER A 274 -8.02 27.80 -7.40
CA SER A 274 -9.48 27.78 -7.50
C SER A 274 -10.05 26.45 -6.98
N PRO A 275 -11.34 26.43 -6.58
CA PRO A 275 -12.01 25.19 -6.21
C PRO A 275 -12.07 24.17 -7.36
N ASP A 276 -12.12 24.62 -8.61
CA ASP A 276 -12.12 23.75 -9.79
C ASP A 276 -10.77 23.03 -9.99
N GLU A 277 -9.66 23.72 -9.69
CA GLU A 277 -8.33 23.10 -9.70
C GLU A 277 -8.22 22.03 -8.62
N LEU A 278 -8.71 22.31 -7.41
CA LEU A 278 -8.76 21.34 -6.31
C LEU A 278 -9.68 20.14 -6.64
N LYS A 279 -10.84 20.39 -7.26
CA LYS A 279 -11.73 19.33 -7.76
C LYS A 279 -11.01 18.44 -8.79
N SER A 280 -10.20 19.04 -9.66
CA SER A 280 -9.40 18.31 -10.64
C SER A 280 -8.31 17.45 -9.98
N LEU A 281 -7.66 17.96 -8.93
CA LEU A 281 -6.74 17.16 -8.10
C LEU A 281 -7.45 15.96 -7.49
N VAL A 282 -8.59 16.17 -6.83
CA VAL A 282 -9.38 15.10 -6.20
C VAL A 282 -9.73 14.02 -7.21
N LYS A 283 -10.17 14.43 -8.41
CA LYS A 283 -10.44 13.52 -9.52
C LYS A 283 -9.21 12.70 -9.90
N GLN A 284 -8.04 13.32 -10.03
CA GLN A 284 -6.80 12.60 -10.39
C GLN A 284 -6.35 11.63 -9.30
N VAL A 285 -6.44 12.02 -8.02
CA VAL A 285 -6.08 11.15 -6.89
C VAL A 285 -7.02 9.95 -6.83
N LEU A 286 -8.33 10.17 -6.91
CA LEU A 286 -9.35 9.12 -6.85
C LEU A 286 -9.47 8.29 -8.14
N SER A 287 -8.86 8.74 -9.25
CA SER A 287 -8.69 7.90 -10.45
C SER A 287 -7.84 6.65 -10.16
N TRP A 288 -7.12 6.66 -9.04
CA TRP A 288 -6.42 5.52 -8.48
C TRP A 288 -7.13 5.05 -7.21
N ASP A 289 -7.29 3.74 -7.05
CA ASP A 289 -7.85 3.11 -5.86
C ASP A 289 -6.84 3.23 -4.70
N ILE A 290 -7.10 4.22 -3.85
CA ILE A 290 -6.28 4.55 -2.69
C ILE A 290 -6.53 3.62 -1.50
N ARG A 291 -7.55 2.74 -1.56
CA ARG A 291 -7.90 1.85 -0.45
C ARG A 291 -6.78 0.86 -0.13
N SER A 292 -6.65 0.55 1.15
CA SER A 292 -5.78 -0.54 1.61
C SER A 292 -6.22 -1.89 1.02
N VAL A 293 -5.30 -2.86 0.97
CA VAL A 293 -5.64 -4.23 0.53
C VAL A 293 -6.75 -4.83 1.40
N SER A 294 -6.76 -4.53 2.70
CA SER A 294 -7.80 -4.97 3.64
C SER A 294 -9.16 -4.39 3.25
N GLN A 295 -9.26 -3.07 3.04
CA GLN A 295 -10.49 -2.40 2.62
C GLN A 295 -11.04 -2.94 1.29
N ARG A 296 -10.17 -3.24 0.32
CA ARG A 296 -10.57 -3.80 -0.98
C ARG A 296 -11.06 -5.25 -0.92
N ASN A 297 -10.63 -6.00 0.10
CA ASN A 297 -11.03 -7.39 0.31
C ASN A 297 -12.31 -7.51 1.15
N ARG A 298 -12.85 -6.40 1.68
CA ARG A 298 -14.15 -6.42 2.37
C ARG A 298 -15.24 -6.72 1.33
N PRO A 299 -16.14 -7.69 1.59
CA PRO A 299 -17.23 -7.98 0.67
C PRO A 299 -18.18 -6.78 0.61
N HIS A 300 -18.46 -6.29 -0.61
CA HIS A 300 -19.36 -5.15 -0.85
C HIS A 300 -20.86 -5.50 -0.72
N ASN A 301 -21.21 -6.66 -0.16
CA ASN A 301 -22.59 -7.05 0.12
C ASN A 301 -22.61 -8.21 1.12
N ASN A 302 -23.04 -7.97 2.36
CA ASN A 302 -23.53 -9.05 3.23
C ASN A 302 -25.06 -9.12 3.10
N LEU A 303 -25.52 -9.71 2.00
CA LEU A 303 -26.87 -10.27 1.94
C LEU A 303 -26.80 -11.73 2.39
N LEU A 304 -27.27 -11.96 3.61
CA LEU A 304 -27.74 -13.22 4.19
C LEU A 304 -26.74 -14.40 4.23
N LYS A 305 -26.22 -14.66 5.44
CA LYS A 305 -26.38 -15.98 6.08
C LYS A 305 -26.17 -15.88 7.59
N ILE A 306 -27.29 -15.98 8.30
CA ILE A 306 -27.38 -16.36 9.71
C ILE A 306 -26.86 -17.80 9.85
N GLY A 307 -25.98 -18.06 10.82
CA GLY A 307 -25.66 -19.44 11.25
C GLY A 307 -24.26 -19.66 11.84
N THR A 308 -24.16 -19.47 13.17
CA THR A 308 -23.41 -20.27 14.16
C THR A 308 -21.87 -20.45 14.09
N VAL A 309 -21.20 -19.68 14.97
CA VAL A 309 -20.07 -19.96 15.90
C VAL A 309 -19.17 -21.20 15.66
N ASP A 310 -17.85 -21.00 15.52
CA ASP A 310 -16.85 -21.48 16.50
C ASP A 310 -15.44 -20.90 16.33
N ALA A 311 -14.79 -20.67 17.46
CA ALA A 311 -13.59 -19.88 17.65
C ALA A 311 -12.28 -20.69 17.56
N SER A 312 -11.24 -20.10 16.94
CA SER A 312 -9.84 -20.05 17.39
C SER A 312 -8.91 -19.78 16.20
N ASP A 313 -8.17 -18.66 16.22
CA ASP A 313 -6.69 -18.70 16.26
C ASP A 313 -6.12 -17.27 16.41
N ASN A 314 -5.18 -17.13 17.34
CA ASN A 314 -4.53 -15.87 17.71
C ASN A 314 -3.35 -15.58 16.79
N THR A 315 -3.36 -14.46 16.08
CA THR A 315 -2.13 -13.84 15.55
C THR A 315 -2.13 -12.33 15.79
N SER A 316 -1.21 -11.90 16.64
CA SER A 316 -0.95 -10.52 17.02
C SER A 316 -0.06 -9.84 15.97
N ASP A 317 -0.67 -9.12 15.05
CA ASP A 317 -0.02 -8.01 14.34
C ASP A 317 -0.72 -6.72 14.80
N LEU A 318 -0.01 -5.93 15.61
CA LEU A 318 -0.44 -4.61 16.08
C LEU A 318 -0.47 -3.63 14.90
N ASP A 319 -1.59 -3.64 14.17
CA ASP A 319 -2.01 -2.52 13.33
C ASP A 319 -2.89 -1.60 14.18
N ASN A 320 -2.48 -0.34 14.27
CA ASN A 320 -3.16 0.69 15.04
C ASN A 320 -4.44 1.11 14.29
N SER A 321 -5.55 0.43 14.58
CA SER A 321 -6.90 0.82 14.17
C SER A 321 -7.54 1.65 15.27
N GLN A 322 -7.61 2.96 15.08
CA GLN A 322 -8.67 3.77 15.69
C GLN A 322 -9.80 3.83 14.66
N ASP A 323 -10.72 2.88 14.72
CA ASP A 323 -12.05 3.03 14.10
C ASP A 323 -13.06 2.56 15.14
N GLY A 324 -13.91 3.49 15.57
CA GLY A 324 -15.00 3.25 16.52
C GLY A 324 -16.07 2.34 15.92
N GLU A 325 -16.73 1.62 16.81
CA GLU A 325 -17.89 0.78 16.54
C GLU A 325 -19.04 1.60 15.94
N ALA A 326 -19.54 1.15 14.79
CA ALA A 326 -20.96 1.24 14.44
C ALA A 326 -21.26 0.18 13.36
N ALA A 327 -21.92 -0.90 13.79
CA ALA A 327 -22.64 -1.76 12.88
C ALA A 327 -23.91 -1.02 12.48
N ASP A 328 -23.94 -0.48 11.26
CA ASP A 328 -25.18 -0.03 10.63
C ASP A 328 -25.18 -0.48 9.16
N SER A 329 -26.37 -0.83 8.68
CA SER A 329 -26.67 -1.27 7.33
C SER A 329 -26.56 -0.11 6.32
N GLY A 330 -25.42 0.57 6.29
CA GLY A 330 -25.16 1.78 5.53
C GLY A 330 -24.12 1.61 4.43
N GLU A 331 -24.28 2.40 3.37
CA GLU A 331 -23.31 2.60 2.29
C GLU A 331 -21.92 2.90 2.89
N LEU A 332 -20.90 2.15 2.50
CA LEU A 332 -19.58 2.24 3.12
C LEU A 332 -18.84 3.49 2.61
N ILE A 333 -18.81 4.54 3.45
CA ILE A 333 -18.17 5.82 3.14
C ILE A 333 -16.66 5.75 3.45
N TYR A 334 -15.85 6.24 2.51
CA TYR A 334 -14.41 6.41 2.63
C TYR A 334 -14.04 7.90 2.69
N HIS A 335 -12.86 8.17 3.24
CA HIS A 335 -12.34 9.52 3.44
C HIS A 335 -11.00 9.71 2.73
N LEU A 336 -10.83 10.87 2.10
CA LEU A 336 -9.59 11.33 1.48
C LEU A 336 -9.29 12.73 2.00
N VAL A 337 -8.17 12.90 2.70
CA VAL A 337 -7.74 14.21 3.17
C VAL A 337 -6.73 14.81 2.19
N LEU A 338 -7.08 15.95 1.58
CA LEU A 338 -6.22 16.72 0.69
C LEU A 338 -6.28 18.20 1.05
N ASP A 339 -5.11 18.83 1.15
CA ASP A 339 -4.94 20.27 1.31
C ASP A 339 -5.78 20.90 2.43
N GLY A 340 -5.92 20.21 3.57
CA GLY A 340 -6.74 20.72 4.68
C GLY A 340 -8.20 20.28 4.67
N MET A 341 -8.66 19.66 3.59
CA MET A 341 -10.05 19.26 3.40
C MET A 341 -10.20 17.74 3.42
N ASP A 342 -11.30 17.27 4.02
CA ASP A 342 -11.70 15.88 4.04
C ASP A 342 -12.84 15.65 3.03
N PHE A 343 -12.58 14.80 2.05
CA PHE A 343 -13.48 14.43 0.97
C PHE A 343 -14.09 13.05 1.26
N SER A 344 -15.40 13.00 1.44
CA SER A 344 -16.11 11.73 1.57
C SER A 344 -16.48 11.17 0.21
N TYR A 345 -16.27 9.87 0.01
CA TYR A 345 -16.60 9.21 -1.24
C TYR A 345 -17.01 7.75 -1.01
N GLU A 346 -17.76 7.23 -1.97
CA GLU A 346 -18.18 5.84 -2.01
C GLU A 346 -17.70 5.18 -3.29
N ILE A 347 -17.71 3.84 -3.31
CA ILE A 347 -17.39 3.05 -4.50
C ILE A 347 -18.55 2.10 -4.76
N ASP A 348 -19.17 2.24 -5.93
CA ASP A 348 -20.28 1.39 -6.34
C ASP A 348 -19.83 -0.04 -6.71
N GLY A 349 -20.80 -0.92 -6.97
CA GLY A 349 -20.54 -2.31 -7.38
C GLY A 349 -19.80 -2.45 -8.72
N ASN A 350 -19.76 -1.39 -9.53
CA ASN A 350 -19.07 -1.35 -10.82
C ASN A 350 -17.65 -0.76 -10.71
N GLY A 351 -17.23 -0.33 -9.52
CA GLY A 351 -15.92 0.28 -9.27
C GLY A 351 -15.85 1.76 -9.66
N ASN A 352 -16.98 2.46 -9.78
CA ASN A 352 -17.02 3.90 -9.93
C ASN A 352 -16.92 4.58 -8.57
N VAL A 353 -16.15 5.66 -8.49
CA VAL A 353 -16.01 6.49 -7.30
C VAL A 353 -17.00 7.65 -7.38
N ILE A 354 -17.82 7.82 -6.34
CA ILE A 354 -18.78 8.91 -6.21
C ILE A 354 -18.38 9.77 -5.00
N VAL A 355 -17.94 11.00 -5.25
CA VAL A 355 -17.56 11.97 -4.20
C VAL A 355 -18.82 12.71 -3.75
N LYS A 356 -19.11 12.68 -2.44
CA LYS A 356 -20.39 13.12 -1.86
C LYS A 356 -20.31 14.55 -1.32
N GLU A 357 -19.41 14.81 -0.39
CA GLU A 357 -19.28 16.11 0.27
C GLU A 357 -17.82 16.38 0.67
N VAL A 358 -17.54 17.63 1.00
CA VAL A 358 -16.25 18.05 1.55
C VAL A 358 -16.44 18.83 2.84
N ARG A 359 -15.57 18.57 3.81
CA ARG A 359 -15.55 19.22 5.12
C ARG A 359 -14.13 19.68 5.46
N HIS A 360 -14.01 20.64 6.37
CA HIS A 360 -12.70 20.99 6.92
C HIS A 360 -12.17 19.86 7.80
N SER A 361 -10.92 19.44 7.56
CA SER A 361 -10.27 18.47 8.43
C SER A 361 -9.80 19.14 9.72
N SER A 362 -10.38 18.75 10.85
CA SER A 362 -9.97 19.20 12.20
C SER A 362 -8.55 18.72 12.58
N SER A 363 -7.98 17.77 11.83
CA SER A 363 -6.66 17.20 12.08
C SER A 363 -5.48 18.15 11.79
N ILE A 364 -5.70 19.23 11.04
CA ILE A 364 -4.65 20.16 10.60
C ILE A 364 -4.49 21.37 11.54
N SER A 365 -5.23 21.38 12.65
CA SER A 365 -5.35 22.52 13.56
C SER A 365 -4.13 22.88 14.42
N LEU A 366 -2.99 22.17 14.35
CA LEU A 366 -1.94 22.32 15.38
C LEU A 366 -0.48 22.45 14.90
N ARG A 367 -0.19 22.55 13.59
CA ARG A 367 1.19 22.78 13.13
C ARG A 367 1.25 23.85 12.04
N ASN A 368 1.67 25.05 12.46
CA ASN A 368 2.12 26.21 11.67
C ASN A 368 1.04 27.14 11.10
N GLU A 369 0.97 28.34 11.68
CA GLU A 369 0.28 29.52 11.15
C GLU A 369 0.88 30.05 9.83
N LYS A 370 2.04 29.53 9.40
CA LYS A 370 2.75 29.90 8.16
C LYS A 370 2.84 28.70 7.19
N ARG A 371 1.70 28.32 6.60
CA ARG A 371 1.66 27.35 5.49
C ARG A 371 1.85 28.11 4.17
N CYS A 372 2.62 27.55 3.24
CA CYS A 372 2.68 28.05 1.87
C CYS A 372 1.27 28.00 1.27
N ASN A 373 0.91 29.02 0.52
CA ASN A 373 -0.33 29.05 -0.22
C ASN A 373 -0.08 29.56 -1.65
N TYR A 374 -1.05 29.38 -2.53
CA TYR A 374 -0.98 29.78 -3.93
C TYR A 374 -0.73 31.29 -4.11
N LEU A 375 -1.33 32.14 -3.25
CA LEU A 375 -1.22 33.60 -3.37
C LEU A 375 0.21 34.10 -3.21
N MET A 376 1.06 33.39 -2.46
CA MET A 376 2.49 33.74 -2.34
C MET A 376 3.24 33.73 -3.67
N TRP A 377 2.73 32.97 -4.65
CA TRP A 377 3.37 32.73 -5.95
C TRP A 377 2.68 33.49 -7.10
N LYS A 378 1.52 34.11 -6.83
CA LYS A 378 0.68 34.77 -7.85
C LYS A 378 1.28 36.11 -8.32
N ASP A 379 2.00 36.79 -7.43
CA ASP A 379 2.55 38.12 -7.70
C ASP A 379 3.99 38.02 -8.24
N LYS A 380 4.12 37.55 -9.50
CA LYS A 380 5.28 37.93 -10.31
C LYS A 380 4.85 38.36 -11.72
N PRO A 381 5.33 39.53 -12.19
CA PRO A 381 5.30 39.84 -13.61
C PRO A 381 6.19 38.85 -14.37
N GLU A 382 5.73 38.45 -15.56
CA GLU A 382 6.48 37.64 -16.53
C GLU A 382 7.85 38.23 -16.87
#